data_AF-A0A1I5DQP7-F1
#
_entry.id   AF-A0A1I5DQP7-F1
#
_cell.length_a   1.000
_cell.length_b   1.000
_cell.length_c   1.000
_cell.angle_alpha   90.00
_cell.angle_beta   90.00
_cell.angle_gamma   90.00
#
_symmetry.space_group_name_H-M   'P 1'
#
loop_
_entity.id
_entity.type
_entity.pdbx_description
1 polymer ?
#
loop_
_entity_poly.entity_id
_entity_poly.type
_entity_poly.pdbx_seq_one_letter_code
_entity_poly.pdbx_strand_id
1 'polypeptide(L)'
;MGEYLELHSFNRQQNPAYTDKAFAFARWDESQKLIVVTNFDEFQSVKTTLKLSPELFKAWNLEPGEREIKELMFGKKRTTLRVTDEGAEIDLDFGPWESAVFEVR
;
A
#
# COMPACT_ATOMS: atom_id res chain seq x y z
N MET A 1 16.95 -9.65 9.37
CA MET A 1 15.69 -8.93 9.63
C MET A 1 15.41 -8.13 8.37
N GLY A 2 14.21 -8.22 7.80
CA GLY A 2 13.89 -7.49 6.57
C GLY A 2 13.87 -5.97 6.76
N GLU A 3 13.89 -5.26 5.64
CA GLU A 3 13.78 -3.82 5.51
C GLU A 3 12.37 -3.33 5.87
N TYR A 4 12.28 -2.05 6.24
CA TYR A 4 11.04 -1.37 6.62
C TYR A 4 11.03 0.06 6.08
N LEU A 5 9.89 0.49 5.56
CA LEU A 5 9.65 1.88 5.21
C LEU A 5 8.20 2.27 5.49
N GLU A 6 8.01 3.34 6.26
CA GLU A 6 6.68 3.92 6.45
C GLU A 6 6.23 4.62 5.16
N LEU A 7 4.93 4.55 4.83
CA LEU A 7 4.35 5.18 3.63
C LEU A 7 3.33 6.27 3.99
N HIS A 8 3.07 6.47 5.28
CA HIS A 8 2.05 7.39 5.78
C HIS A 8 2.43 8.85 5.51
N SER A 9 3.64 9.27 5.90
CA SER A 9 4.04 10.68 5.82
C SER A 9 4.05 11.18 4.38
N PHE A 10 4.54 10.35 3.46
CA PHE A 10 4.54 10.66 2.04
C PHE A 10 3.11 10.82 1.48
N ASN A 11 2.23 9.86 1.76
CA ASN A 11 0.86 9.90 1.24
C ASN A 11 0.02 11.03 1.85
N ARG A 12 0.24 11.39 3.14
CA ARG A 12 -0.41 12.55 3.77
C ARG A 12 -0.07 13.88 3.10
N GLN A 13 1.12 14.00 2.51
CA GLN A 13 1.54 15.21 1.81
C GLN A 13 1.05 15.24 0.36
N GLN A 14 1.02 14.08 -0.31
CA GLN A 14 0.79 13.98 -1.75
C GLN A 14 -0.66 13.69 -2.14
N ASN A 15 -1.46 13.14 -1.23
CA ASN A 15 -2.83 12.71 -1.50
C ASN A 15 -3.80 13.29 -0.45
N PRO A 16 -4.54 14.37 -0.79
CA PRO A 16 -5.53 14.96 0.13
C PRO A 16 -6.66 14.01 0.54
N ALA A 17 -6.92 12.94 -0.23
CA ALA A 17 -7.91 11.92 0.10
C ALA A 17 -7.34 10.81 1.00
N TYR A 18 -6.04 10.80 1.27
CA TYR A 18 -5.41 9.92 2.26
C TYR A 18 -5.46 10.59 3.63
N THR A 19 -6.29 10.07 4.52
CA THR A 19 -6.60 10.69 5.81
C THR A 19 -5.51 10.43 6.85
N ASP A 20 -5.57 11.18 7.96
CA ASP A 20 -4.69 11.01 9.12
C ASP A 20 -4.94 9.72 9.91
N LYS A 21 -6.08 9.07 9.68
CA LYS A 21 -6.47 7.81 10.31
C LYS A 21 -6.14 6.58 9.48
N ALA A 22 -5.67 6.74 8.24
CA ALA A 22 -5.06 5.64 7.49
C ALA A 22 -3.57 5.55 7.86
N PHE A 23 -3.04 4.34 8.02
CA PHE A 23 -1.61 4.11 8.16
C PHE A 23 -1.16 3.00 7.22
N ALA A 24 0.00 3.19 6.60
CA ALA A 24 0.59 2.20 5.71
C ALA A 24 2.10 2.16 5.86
N PHE A 25 2.66 0.97 5.69
CA PHE A 25 4.10 0.75 5.63
C PHE A 25 4.43 -0.45 4.75
N ALA A 26 5.65 -0.46 4.23
CA ALA A 26 6.22 -1.61 3.54
C ALA A 26 7.21 -2.34 4.43
N ARG A 27 7.25 -3.67 4.29
CA ARG A 27 8.26 -4.53 4.90
C ARG A 27 8.69 -5.57 3.89
N TRP A 28 9.98 -5.77 3.71
CA TRP A 28 10.46 -6.71 2.69
C TRP A 28 11.84 -7.29 2.98
N ASP A 29 12.14 -8.38 2.31
CA ASP A 29 13.48 -8.95 2.17
C ASP A 29 13.65 -9.53 0.75
N GLU A 30 14.65 -10.37 0.55
CA GLU A 30 14.90 -11.02 -0.75
C GLU A 30 13.79 -11.99 -1.18
N SER A 31 13.02 -12.52 -0.23
CA SER A 31 11.99 -13.53 -0.46
C SER A 31 10.59 -12.96 -0.57
N GLN A 32 10.31 -11.84 0.10
CA GLN A 32 8.95 -11.32 0.23
C GLN A 32 8.92 -9.79 0.27
N LYS A 33 7.96 -9.20 -0.44
CA LYS A 33 7.63 -7.76 -0.40
C LYS A 33 6.19 -7.58 0.05
N LEU A 34 6.00 -6.89 1.18
CA LEU A 34 4.69 -6.69 1.79
C LEU A 34 4.36 -5.20 1.88
N ILE A 35 3.09 -4.88 1.63
CA ILE A 35 2.48 -3.60 1.98
C ILE A 35 1.41 -3.89 3.04
N VAL A 36 1.53 -3.25 4.20
CA VAL A 36 0.55 -3.34 5.28
C VAL A 36 -0.21 -2.03 5.34
N VAL A 37 -1.53 -2.09 5.35
CA VAL A 37 -2.42 -0.93 5.40
C VAL A 37 -3.47 -1.14 6.48
N THR A 38 -3.81 -0.09 7.23
CA THR A 38 -4.88 -0.10 8.22
C THR A 38 -5.63 1.22 8.19
N ASN A 39 -6.96 1.14 8.25
CA ASN A 39 -7.84 2.27 8.54
C ASN A 39 -8.20 2.23 10.03
N PHE A 40 -7.80 3.25 10.79
CA PHE A 40 -8.12 3.42 12.21
C PHE A 40 -9.36 4.30 12.44
N ASP A 41 -10.08 4.70 11.39
CA ASP A 41 -11.37 5.36 11.57
C ASP A 41 -12.45 4.35 11.95
N GLU A 42 -13.24 4.69 12.98
CA GLU A 42 -14.33 3.88 13.52
C GLU A 42 -15.61 3.96 12.67
N PHE A 43 -15.78 5.04 11.90
CA PHE A 43 -17.02 5.35 11.20
C PHE A 43 -16.83 5.55 9.70
N GLN A 44 -15.66 6.02 9.28
CA GLN A 44 -15.39 6.39 7.89
C GLN A 44 -14.60 5.33 7.15
N SER A 45 -15.02 5.05 5.91
CA SER A 45 -14.24 4.28 4.96
C SER A 45 -13.16 5.13 4.30
N VAL A 46 -12.09 4.48 3.86
CA VAL A 46 -11.03 5.07 3.04
C VAL A 46 -11.14 4.51 1.63
N LYS A 47 -11.42 5.38 0.66
CA LYS A 47 -11.45 5.07 -0.78
C LYS A 47 -10.55 6.02 -1.54
N THR A 48 -9.32 5.60 -1.80
CA THR A 48 -8.28 6.43 -2.42
C THR A 48 -7.15 5.57 -2.98
N THR A 49 -6.02 6.15 -3.37
CA THR A 49 -4.80 5.41 -3.73
C THR A 49 -3.71 5.59 -2.68
N LEU A 50 -2.88 4.56 -2.53
CA LEU A 50 -1.63 4.59 -1.77
C LEU A 50 -0.47 4.56 -2.76
N LYS A 51 0.30 5.64 -2.81
CA LYS A 51 1.52 5.72 -3.61
C LYS A 51 2.69 5.08 -2.86
N LEU A 52 3.48 4.28 -3.55
CA LEU A 52 4.78 3.85 -3.07
C LEU A 52 5.72 5.06 -3.18
N SER A 53 6.49 5.34 -2.12
CA SER A 53 7.43 6.44 -2.15
C SER A 53 8.51 6.20 -3.22
N PRO A 54 9.18 7.25 -3.72
CA PRO A 54 10.28 7.09 -4.66
C PRO A 54 11.40 6.17 -4.14
N GLU A 55 11.67 6.17 -2.82
CA GLU A 55 12.65 5.27 -2.24
C GLU A 55 12.21 3.81 -2.36
N LEU A 56 10.95 3.51 -2.03
CA LEU A 56 10.43 2.14 -2.11
C LEU A 56 10.33 1.65 -3.56
N PHE A 57 9.86 2.51 -4.46
CA PHE A 57 9.75 2.19 -5.88
C PHE A 57 11.12 1.81 -6.45
N LYS A 58 12.16 2.59 -6.13
CA LYS A 58 13.54 2.29 -6.51
C LYS A 58 14.06 1.01 -5.85
N ALA A 59 13.78 0.78 -4.57
CA ALA A 59 14.23 -0.40 -3.85
C ALA A 59 13.62 -1.69 -4.40
N TRP A 60 12.35 -1.65 -4.84
CA TRP A 60 11.65 -2.84 -5.32
C TRP A 60 11.81 -3.11 -6.81
N ASN A 61 12.22 -2.11 -7.60
CA ASN A 61 12.47 -2.20 -9.04
C ASN A 61 11.35 -2.96 -9.77
N LEU A 62 10.11 -2.52 -9.57
CA LEU A 62 8.91 -3.20 -10.06
C LEU A 62 8.78 -3.04 -11.58
N GLU A 63 8.35 -4.10 -12.26
CA GLU A 63 8.06 -4.02 -13.69
C GLU A 63 6.81 -3.17 -13.96
N PRO A 64 6.83 -2.32 -15.02
CA PRO A 64 5.67 -1.56 -15.46
C PRO A 64 4.46 -2.42 -15.80
N GLY A 65 3.27 -1.86 -15.62
CA GLY A 65 1.99 -2.49 -15.92
C GLY A 65 1.05 -2.54 -14.73
N GLU A 66 -0.15 -3.05 -14.98
CA GLU A 66 -1.18 -3.23 -13.96
C GLU A 66 -1.30 -4.71 -13.60
N ARG A 67 -1.34 -5.01 -12.30
CA ARG A 67 -1.55 -6.37 -11.81
C ARG A 67 -2.36 -6.39 -10.54
N GLU A 68 -3.20 -7.41 -10.41
CA GLU A 68 -3.95 -7.63 -9.18
C GLU A 68 -3.04 -8.29 -8.13
N ILE A 69 -3.01 -7.71 -6.94
CA ILE A 69 -2.31 -8.25 -5.78
C ILE A 69 -3.34 -8.67 -4.73
N LYS A 70 -3.03 -9.75 -4.01
CA LYS A 70 -3.93 -10.38 -3.04
C LYS A 70 -3.50 -10.13 -1.61
N GLU A 71 -4.49 -10.04 -0.74
CA GLU A 71 -4.30 -9.94 0.70
C GLU A 71 -3.96 -11.31 1.30
N LEU A 72 -3.01 -11.35 2.25
CA LEU A 72 -2.44 -12.58 2.79
C LEU A 72 -3.11 -13.09 4.08
N MET A 73 -3.74 -12.23 4.89
CA MET A 73 -4.22 -12.66 6.22
C MET A 73 -5.49 -13.50 6.12
N PHE A 74 -6.46 -13.05 5.33
CA PHE A 74 -7.77 -13.68 5.21
C PHE A 74 -8.11 -14.05 3.76
N GLY A 75 -7.34 -13.57 2.78
CA GLY A 75 -7.58 -13.79 1.36
C GLY A 75 -8.88 -13.15 0.85
N LYS A 76 -9.41 -12.15 1.57
CA LYS A 76 -10.71 -11.53 1.29
C LYS A 76 -10.60 -10.32 0.39
N LYS A 77 -9.42 -9.71 0.31
CA LYS A 77 -9.17 -8.53 -0.53
C LYS A 77 -8.22 -8.81 -1.68
N ARG A 78 -8.51 -8.12 -2.78
CA ARG A 78 -7.65 -7.91 -3.93
C ARG A 78 -7.59 -6.41 -4.18
N THR A 79 -6.46 -5.94 -4.67
CA THR A 79 -6.31 -4.56 -5.13
C THR A 79 -5.44 -4.53 -6.38
N THR A 80 -5.55 -3.45 -7.15
CA THR A 80 -4.76 -3.25 -8.35
C THR A 80 -3.49 -2.49 -7.97
N LEU A 81 -2.33 -3.07 -8.27
CA LEU A 81 -1.04 -2.39 -8.31
C LEU A 81 -0.83 -1.85 -9.72
N ARG A 82 -0.66 -0.53 -9.83
CA ARG A 82 -0.29 0.16 -11.07
C ARG A 82 1.15 0.60 -10.98
N VAL A 83 1.95 0.22 -11.97
CA VAL A 83 3.35 0.64 -12.09
C VAL A 83 3.51 1.37 -13.42
N THR A 84 3.95 2.62 -13.34
CA THR A 84 4.25 3.50 -14.49
C THR A 84 5.68 4.00 -14.40
N ASP A 85 6.11 4.74 -15.41
CA ASP A 85 7.43 5.39 -15.39
C ASP A 85 7.56 6.46 -14.28
N GLU A 86 6.43 6.96 -13.77
CA GLU A 86 6.38 7.99 -12.72
C GLU A 86 6.36 7.42 -11.30
N GLY A 87 6.10 6.11 -11.14
CA GLY A 87 6.06 5.45 -9.84
C GLY A 87 5.10 4.27 -9.78
N ALA A 88 4.71 3.91 -8.57
CA ALA A 88 3.77 2.82 -8.33
C ALA A 88 2.73 3.20 -7.28
N GLU A 89 1.51 2.69 -7.43
CA GLU A 89 0.42 2.90 -6.48
C GLU A 89 -0.54 1.70 -6.41
N ILE A 90 -1.24 1.58 -5.29
CA ILE A 90 -2.32 0.59 -5.11
C ILE A 90 -3.64 1.28 -4.76
N ASP A 91 -4.76 0.67 -5.14
CA ASP A 91 -6.08 1.13 -4.69
C ASP A 91 -6.33 0.75 -3.23
N LEU A 92 -6.88 1.69 -2.48
CA LEU A 92 -7.40 1.47 -1.14
C LEU A 92 -8.92 1.52 -1.18
N ASP A 93 -9.58 0.43 -0.78
CA ASP A 93 -10.98 0.39 -0.40
C ASP A 93 -11.11 -0.33 0.94
N PHE A 94 -11.14 0.47 2.02
CA PHE A 94 -11.10 0.00 3.40
C PHE A 94 -12.31 0.52 4.16
N GLY A 95 -13.06 -0.40 4.76
CA GLY A 95 -14.08 -0.09 5.76
C GLY A 95 -13.47 0.43 7.07
N PRO A 96 -14.33 0.85 8.01
CA PRO A 96 -13.89 1.18 9.35
C PRO A 96 -13.14 0.02 10.03
N TRP A 97 -12.07 0.34 10.77
CA TRP A 97 -11.18 -0.62 11.44
C TRP A 97 -10.55 -1.70 10.55
N GLU A 98 -10.65 -1.57 9.24
CA GLU A 98 -10.20 -2.60 8.32
C GLU A 98 -8.68 -2.52 8.10
N SER A 99 -8.05 -3.68 7.97
CA SER A 99 -6.64 -3.80 7.64
C SER A 99 -6.40 -4.88 6.59
N ALA A 100 -5.27 -4.78 5.91
CA ALA A 100 -4.85 -5.74 4.91
C ALA A 100 -3.33 -5.80 4.84
N VAL A 101 -2.83 -6.99 4.51
CA VAL A 101 -1.43 -7.22 4.16
C VAL A 101 -1.40 -7.71 2.72
N PHE A 102 -0.92 -6.89 1.80
CA PHE A 102 -0.79 -7.26 0.39
C PHE A 102 0.62 -7.75 0.10
N GLU A 103 0.72 -8.84 -0.66
CA GLU A 103 2.00 -9.31 -1.20
C GLU A 103 2.22 -8.75 -2.59
N VAL A 104 3.36 -8.08 -2.78
CA VAL A 104 3.79 -7.60 -4.09
C VAL A 104 4.81 -8.57 -4.66
N ARG A 105 4.53 -9.06 -5.88
CA ARG A 105 5.44 -9.90 -6.65
C ARG A 105 5.97 -9.14 -7.85
#